data_AF-A0A2T4JNP8-F1
#
_entry.id   AF-A0A2T4JNP8-F1
#
_cell.length_a   1.000
_cell.length_b   1.000
_cell.length_c   1.000
_cell.angle_alpha   90.00
_cell.angle_beta   90.00
_cell.angle_gamma   90.00
#
_symmetry.space_group_name_H-M   'P 1'
#
loop_
_entity.id
_entity.type
_entity.pdbx_description
1 polymer ?
#
loop_
_entity_poly.entity_id
_entity_poly.type
_entity_poly.pdbx_seq_one_letter_code
_entity_poly.pdbx_strand_id
1 'polypeptide(L)'
;MSRAAHPTEDSAAARPADRWLQAEAYAELCVTSNFTFLTGASHPEELVTRAAELGLAAIAITDRNSVAGVVRAFSALKELDRMRSEG
;
A
#
# COMPACT_ATOMS: atom_id res chain seq x y z
N MET A 1 -54.47 19.14 -17.73
CA MET A 1 -53.59 18.01 -17.32
C MET A 1 -52.16 18.49 -17.40
N SER A 2 -51.63 19.02 -16.29
CA SER A 2 -50.28 19.61 -16.23
C SER A 2 -49.28 18.52 -15.84
N ARG A 3 -48.29 18.29 -16.68
CA ARG A 3 -47.19 17.35 -16.42
C ARG A 3 -46.23 18.05 -15.45
N ALA A 4 -46.19 17.60 -14.20
CA ALA A 4 -45.20 18.07 -13.25
C ALA A 4 -43.79 17.78 -13.82
N ALA A 5 -42.96 18.81 -13.88
CA ALA A 5 -41.55 18.69 -14.22
C ALA A 5 -40.88 17.76 -13.19
N HIS A 6 -40.08 16.80 -13.66
CA HIS A 6 -39.16 16.09 -12.79
C HIS A 6 -38.16 17.11 -12.22
N PRO A 7 -37.93 17.13 -10.90
CA PRO A 7 -36.92 17.98 -10.32
C PRO A 7 -35.55 17.52 -10.83
N THR A 8 -34.80 18.43 -11.43
CA THR A 8 -33.37 18.25 -11.67
C THR A 8 -32.66 18.51 -10.35
N GLU A 9 -32.33 17.44 -9.62
CA GLU A 9 -31.46 17.53 -8.45
C GLU A 9 -30.04 17.11 -8.82
N ASP A 10 -29.24 18.17 -8.78
CA ASP A 10 -27.81 18.26 -8.75
C ASP A 10 -27.19 17.44 -7.58
N SER A 11 -25.99 16.92 -7.84
CA SER A 11 -24.91 16.53 -6.93
C SER A 11 -25.19 16.34 -5.42
N ALA A 12 -24.94 15.13 -4.89
CA ALA A 12 -24.11 14.85 -3.70
C ALA A 12 -24.44 13.49 -3.03
N ALA A 13 -23.99 12.39 -3.62
CA ALA A 13 -23.58 11.19 -2.88
C ALA A 13 -22.90 10.27 -3.90
N ALA A 14 -21.58 10.11 -3.79
CA ALA A 14 -20.89 9.02 -4.46
C ALA A 14 -21.69 7.74 -4.17
N ARG A 15 -22.19 7.07 -5.21
CA ARG A 15 -22.93 5.82 -5.03
C ARG A 15 -21.97 4.87 -4.31
N PRO A 16 -22.47 3.97 -3.45
CA PRO A 16 -21.60 2.99 -2.80
C PRO A 16 -20.75 2.21 -3.81
N ALA A 17 -21.24 2.01 -5.05
CA ALA A 17 -20.52 1.47 -6.20
C ALA A 17 -19.20 2.22 -6.53
N ASP A 18 -19.19 3.54 -6.37
CA ASP A 18 -18.09 4.45 -6.69
C ASP A 18 -16.98 4.39 -5.63
N ARG A 19 -17.33 3.95 -4.41
CA ARG A 19 -16.37 3.72 -3.31
C ARG A 19 -15.50 2.49 -3.55
N TRP A 20 -16.00 1.49 -4.27
CA TRP A 20 -15.21 0.32 -4.71
C TRP A 20 -14.30 0.64 -5.91
N LEU A 21 -14.42 1.84 -6.48
CA LEU A 21 -13.63 2.32 -7.62
C LEU A 21 -12.56 3.35 -7.22
N GLN A 22 -12.50 3.78 -5.96
CA GLN A 22 -11.24 4.30 -5.43
C GLN A 22 -10.31 3.11 -5.33
N ALA A 23 -9.49 2.91 -6.37
CA ALA A 23 -8.54 1.82 -6.55
C ALA A 23 -8.10 1.27 -5.19
N GLU A 24 -8.64 0.11 -4.82
CA GLU A 24 -8.44 -0.49 -3.50
C GLU A 24 -6.94 -0.54 -3.24
N ALA A 25 -6.50 0.16 -2.20
CA ALA A 25 -5.08 0.34 -1.95
C ALA A 25 -4.42 -1.04 -1.79
N TYR A 26 -3.49 -1.39 -2.67
CA TYR A 26 -2.89 -2.73 -2.70
C TYR A 26 -1.84 -2.89 -1.60
N ALA A 27 -1.90 -3.99 -0.88
CA ALA A 27 -0.88 -4.40 0.08
C ALA A 27 -0.30 -5.74 -0.33
N GLU A 28 1.03 -5.83 -0.38
CA GLU A 28 1.72 -7.09 -0.66
C GLU A 28 2.08 -7.81 0.64
N LEU A 29 1.46 -8.96 0.90
CA LEU A 29 1.56 -9.66 2.19
C LEU A 29 2.48 -10.88 2.17
N CYS A 30 3.04 -11.23 1.01
CA CYS A 30 3.80 -12.46 0.81
C CYS A 30 5.18 -12.17 0.19
N VAL A 31 5.94 -11.23 0.77
CA VAL A 31 7.31 -10.94 0.32
C VAL A 31 8.34 -11.71 1.13
N THR A 32 9.34 -12.28 0.45
CA THR A 32 10.55 -12.82 1.07
C THR A 32 11.76 -11.96 0.71
N SER A 33 12.62 -11.69 1.69
CA SER A 33 13.89 -10.99 1.50
C SER A 33 15.06 -12.00 1.37
N ASN A 34 16.28 -11.51 1.18
CA ASN A 34 17.50 -12.32 1.22
C ASN A 34 17.77 -13.03 2.56
N PHE A 35 16.99 -12.77 3.60
CA PHE A 35 17.00 -13.55 4.84
C PHE A 35 16.25 -14.87 4.73
N THR A 36 15.54 -15.12 3.63
CA THR A 36 15.09 -16.46 3.23
C THR A 36 16.20 -17.14 2.44
N PHE A 37 16.95 -18.03 3.09
CA PHE A 37 18.10 -18.71 2.48
C PHE A 37 17.75 -19.45 1.18
N LEU A 38 18.67 -19.38 0.21
CA LEU A 38 18.65 -20.06 -1.10
C LEU A 38 17.51 -19.67 -2.06
N THR A 39 16.47 -18.97 -1.60
CA THR A 39 15.32 -18.59 -2.44
C THR A 39 14.97 -17.11 -2.38
N GLY A 40 15.35 -16.41 -1.32
CA GLY A 40 15.21 -14.96 -1.21
C GLY A 40 16.38 -14.22 -1.88
N ALA A 41 16.13 -13.02 -2.40
CA ALA A 41 17.11 -12.29 -3.21
C ALA A 41 17.28 -10.82 -2.78
N SER A 42 16.22 -10.02 -2.82
CA SER A 42 16.30 -8.58 -2.53
C SER A 42 16.56 -8.28 -1.06
N HIS A 43 17.25 -7.17 -0.80
CA HIS A 43 17.42 -6.67 0.56
C HIS A 43 16.09 -6.11 1.09
N PRO A 44 15.79 -6.24 2.40
CA PRO A 44 14.56 -5.71 2.98
C PRO A 44 14.41 -4.19 2.81
N GLU A 45 15.51 -3.44 2.79
CA GLU A 45 15.54 -1.98 2.59
C GLU A 45 15.11 -1.59 1.16
N GLU A 46 15.55 -2.35 0.16
CA GLU A 46 15.14 -2.17 -1.24
C GLU A 46 13.64 -2.45 -1.42
N LEU A 47 13.14 -3.51 -0.76
CA LEU A 47 11.73 -3.92 -0.84
C LEU A 47 10.79 -2.84 -0.27
N VAL A 48 11.13 -2.27 0.89
CA VAL A 48 10.34 -1.19 1.51
C VAL A 48 10.37 0.08 0.66
N THR A 49 11.55 0.46 0.17
CA THR A 49 11.70 1.63 -0.71
C THR A 49 10.84 1.46 -1.96
N ARG A 50 10.91 0.28 -2.59
CA ARG A 50 10.13 -0.01 -3.78
C ARG A 50 8.62 -0.03 -3.53
N ALA A 51 8.18 -0.57 -2.39
CA ALA A 51 6.77 -0.55 -2.00
C ALA A 51 6.24 0.88 -1.85
N ALA A 52 7.04 1.78 -1.25
CA ALA A 52 6.69 3.18 -1.12
C ALA A 52 6.63 3.91 -2.48
N GLU A 53 7.59 3.65 -3.38
CA GLU A 53 7.60 4.19 -4.75
C GLU A 53 6.37 3.75 -5.56
N LEU A 54 5.94 2.50 -5.39
CA LEU A 54 4.77 1.94 -6.06
C LEU A 54 3.45 2.41 -5.44
N GLY A 55 3.48 3.14 -4.33
CA GLY A 55 2.28 3.59 -3.62
C GLY A 55 1.50 2.45 -2.97
N LEU A 56 2.18 1.38 -2.54
CA LEU A 56 1.55 0.29 -1.81
C LEU A 56 1.02 0.78 -0.46
N ALA A 57 -0.15 0.27 -0.06
CA ALA A 57 -0.75 0.56 1.24
C ALA A 57 0.08 -0.03 2.39
N ALA A 58 0.63 -1.22 2.16
CA ALA A 58 1.49 -1.92 3.10
C ALA A 58 2.33 -2.99 2.39
N ILE A 59 3.39 -3.45 3.06
CA ILE A 59 4.21 -4.59 2.67
C ILE A 59 4.51 -5.44 3.90
N ALA A 60 4.41 -6.77 3.77
CA ALA A 60 4.82 -7.71 4.81
C ALA A 60 6.08 -8.48 4.39
N ILE A 61 7.04 -8.61 5.31
CA ILE A 61 8.22 -9.45 5.16
C ILE A 61 7.97 -10.78 5.87
N THR A 62 7.97 -11.87 5.11
CA THR A 62 7.56 -13.22 5.51
C THR A 62 8.70 -14.23 5.35
N ASP A 63 9.88 -13.90 5.90
CA ASP A 63 11.06 -14.73 5.73
C ASP A 63 10.94 -16.11 6.38
N ARG A 64 11.44 -17.14 5.69
CA ARG A 64 11.45 -18.50 6.23
C ARG A 64 12.46 -18.61 7.36
N ASN A 65 11.99 -19.02 8.54
CA ASN A 65 12.81 -19.28 9.73
C ASN A 65 13.68 -18.08 10.16
N SER A 66 13.26 -16.85 9.85
CA SER A 66 14.00 -15.64 10.19
C SER A 66 13.06 -14.48 10.49
N VAL A 67 13.47 -13.62 11.43
CA VAL A 67 12.84 -12.33 11.71
C VAL A 67 13.77 -11.16 11.38
N ALA A 68 14.96 -11.44 10.83
CA ALA A 68 15.96 -10.41 10.54
C ALA A 68 15.50 -9.46 9.42
N GLY A 69 14.81 -9.97 8.40
CA GLY A 69 14.32 -9.14 7.30
C GLY A 69 13.28 -8.12 7.75
N VAL A 70 12.32 -8.51 8.59
CA VAL A 70 11.27 -7.58 9.07
C VAL A 70 11.85 -6.45 9.95
N VAL A 71 12.85 -6.75 10.79
CA VAL A 71 13.50 -5.73 11.64
C VAL A 71 14.24 -4.69 10.79
N ARG A 72 14.94 -5.15 9.74
CA ARG A 72 15.69 -4.27 8.83
C ARG A 72 14.76 -3.46 7.93
N ALA A 73 13.71 -4.09 7.39
CA ALA A 73 12.65 -3.41 6.66
C ALA A 73 12.02 -2.30 7.51
N PHE A 74 11.68 -2.59 8.76
CA PHE A 74 11.10 -1.59 9.66
C PHE A 74 12.07 -0.44 9.96
N SER A 75 13.36 -0.73 10.13
CA SER A 75 14.39 0.30 10.33
C SER A 75 14.52 1.21 9.10
N ALA A 76 14.52 0.64 7.90
CA ALA A 76 14.54 1.41 6.65
C ALA A 76 13.26 2.23 6.43
N LEU A 77 12.09 1.69 6.79
CA LEU A 77 10.83 2.45 6.73
C LEU A 77 10.90 3.71 7.61
N LYS A 78 11.38 3.58 8.86
CA LYS A 78 11.54 4.74 9.75
C LYS A 78 12.48 5.79 9.19
N GLU A 79 13.55 5.36 8.54
CA GLU A 79 14.50 6.26 7.91
C GLU A 79 13.89 6.97 6.69
N LEU A 80 13.14 6.23 5.86
CA LEU A 80 12.41 6.80 4.74
C LEU A 80 11.37 7.83 5.20
N ASP A 81 10.62 7.53 6.26
CA ASP A 81 9.65 8.46 6.86
C ASP A 81 10.33 9.73 7.38
N ARG A 82 11.48 9.57 8.03
CA ARG A 82 12.30 10.71 8.49
C ARG A 82 12.71 11.59 7.32
N MET A 83 13.26 11.02 6.25
CA MET A 83 13.67 11.74 5.04
C MET A 83 12.49 12.45 4.35
N ARG A 84 11.30 11.82 4.32
CA ARG A 84 10.07 12.41 3.76
C ARG A 84 9.54 13.59 4.57
N SER A 85 9.83 13.65 5.87
CA SER A 85 9.39 14.75 6.74
C SER A 85 10.34 15.96 6.72
N GLU A 86 11.57 15.75 6.28
CA GLU A 86 12.63 16.78 6.25
C GLU A 86 12.74 17.50 4.89
N GLY A 87 12.05 17.02 3.86
CA GLY A 87 12.00 17.62 2.51
C GLY A 87 10.65 18.23 2.19
#